data_AF-A0A2G9Y2A8-F1
#
_entry.id   AF-A0A2G9Y2A8-F1
#
_cell.length_a   1.000
_cell.length_b   1.000
_cell.length_c   1.000
_cell.angle_alpha   90.00
_cell.angle_beta   90.00
_cell.angle_gamma   90.00
#
_symmetry.space_group_name_H-M   'P 1'
#
loop_
_entity.id
_entity.type
_entity.pdbx_description
1 polymer ?
#
loop_
_entity_poly.entity_id
_entity_poly.type
_entity_poly.pdbx_seq_one_letter_code
_entity_poly.pdbx_strand_id
1 'polypeptide(L)'
;MLDFIKKSLLAGIGFTSLAEEKVRKVVDTWIEKGELTEEEGKKLFREIVDKGKKNVKDLEEKITKEVSKLLKKANLVTREEIDKLSERVDKLSERVDKPSEKTKE
;
A
#
# COMPACT_ATOMS: atom_id res chain seq x y z
N MET A 1 -7.00 -14.31 -4.51
CA MET A 1 -6.40 -13.11 -3.87
C MET A 1 -5.48 -12.33 -4.82
N LEU A 2 -4.49 -12.97 -5.46
CA LEU A 2 -3.59 -12.30 -6.41
C LEU A 2 -4.32 -11.59 -7.56
N ASP A 3 -5.39 -12.18 -8.10
CA ASP A 3 -6.17 -11.53 -9.18
C ASP A 3 -6.92 -10.28 -8.70
N PHE A 4 -7.36 -10.25 -7.44
CA PHE A 4 -8.02 -9.08 -6.87
C PHE A 4 -7.01 -7.95 -6.67
N ILE A 5 -5.80 -8.27 -6.16
CA ILE A 5 -4.70 -7.30 -6.02
C ILE A 5 -4.27 -6.75 -7.39
N LYS A 6 -4.11 -7.62 -8.39
CA LYS A 6 -3.77 -7.21 -9.78
C LYS A 6 -4.84 -6.30 -10.37
N LYS A 7 -6.13 -6.65 -10.23
CA LYS A 7 -7.25 -5.82 -10.70
C LYS A 7 -7.32 -4.49 -9.95
N SER A 8 -7.00 -4.46 -8.66
CA SER A 8 -6.93 -3.24 -7.84
C SER A 8 -5.80 -2.32 -8.29
N LEU A 9 -4.61 -2.88 -8.56
CA LEU A 9 -3.47 -2.15 -9.11
C LEU A 9 -3.76 -1.59 -10.51
N LEU A 10 -4.32 -2.41 -11.40
CA LEU A 10 -4.74 -1.98 -12.74
C LEU A 10 -5.81 -0.88 -12.67
N ALA A 11 -6.77 -0.99 -11.76
CA ALA A 11 -7.78 0.04 -11.54
C ALA A 11 -7.16 1.32 -10.95
N GLY A 12 -6.20 1.22 -10.03
CA GLY A 12 -5.48 2.37 -9.48
C GLY A 12 -4.65 3.11 -10.52
N ILE A 13 -3.94 2.39 -11.38
CA ILE A 13 -3.18 2.95 -12.51
C ILE A 13 -4.12 3.57 -13.55
N GLY A 14 -5.22 2.89 -13.89
CA GLY A 14 -6.22 3.41 -14.83
C GLY A 14 -6.92 4.66 -14.32
N PHE A 15 -7.28 4.69 -13.03
CA PHE A 15 -7.94 5.84 -12.41
C PHE A 15 -7.01 7.05 -12.30
N THR A 16 -5.75 6.86 -11.93
CA THR A 16 -4.76 7.95 -11.87
C THR A 16 -4.46 8.52 -13.25
N SER A 17 -4.31 7.68 -14.28
CA SER A 17 -4.11 8.15 -15.65
C SER A 17 -5.28 8.97 -16.18
N LEU A 18 -6.53 8.53 -15.94
CA LEU A 18 -7.72 9.28 -16.34
C LEU A 18 -7.85 10.60 -15.58
N ALA A 19 -7.49 10.61 -14.28
CA ALA A 19 -7.48 11.82 -13.49
C ALA A 19 -6.44 12.84 -13.99
N GLU A 20 -5.20 12.39 -14.27
CA GLU A 20 -4.16 13.24 -14.84
C GLU A 20 -4.59 13.82 -16.21
N GLU A 21 -5.20 13.00 -17.08
CA GLU A 21 -5.73 13.48 -18.36
C GLU A 21 -6.81 14.55 -18.18
N LYS A 22 -7.71 14.37 -17.21
CA LYS A 22 -8.78 15.33 -16.95
C LYS A 22 -8.26 16.64 -16.37
N VAL A 23 -7.28 16.59 -15.46
CA VAL A 23 -6.60 17.78 -14.93
C VAL A 23 -5.87 18.52 -16.05
N ARG A 24 -5.18 17.79 -16.94
CA ARG A 24 -4.51 18.37 -18.11
C ARG A 24 -5.50 19.11 -19.01
N LYS A 25 -6.63 18.51 -19.37
CA LYS A 25 -7.67 19.15 -20.20
C LYS A 25 -8.21 20.44 -19.59
N VAL A 26 -8.43 20.46 -18.27
CA VAL A 26 -8.92 21.67 -17.57
C VAL A 26 -7.87 22.78 -17.63
N VAL A 27 -6.60 22.45 -17.37
CA VAL A 27 -5.50 23.41 -17.44
C VAL A 27 -5.32 23.94 -18.88
N ASP A 28 -5.36 23.05 -19.88
CA ASP A 28 -5.23 23.43 -21.29
C ASP A 28 -6.39 24.36 -21.71
N THR A 29 -7.61 24.10 -21.24
CA THR A 29 -8.77 24.98 -21.48
C THR A 29 -8.55 26.39 -20.90
N TRP A 30 -7.90 26.52 -19.75
CA TRP A 30 -7.59 27.82 -19.16
C TRP A 30 -6.47 28.56 -19.92
N ILE A 31 -5.49 27.82 -20.46
CA ILE A 31 -4.48 28.40 -21.35
C ILE A 31 -5.13 28.91 -22.64
N GLU A 32 -5.98 28.10 -23.27
CA GLU A 32 -6.70 28.48 -24.51
C GLU A 32 -7.58 29.71 -24.33
N LYS A 33 -8.19 29.88 -23.16
CA LYS A 33 -8.98 31.07 -22.80
C LYS A 33 -8.14 32.30 -22.47
N GLY A 34 -6.82 32.16 -22.40
CA GLY A 34 -5.90 33.22 -21.97
C GLY A 34 -5.98 33.54 -20.47
N GLU A 35 -6.59 32.68 -19.66
CA GLU A 35 -6.66 32.83 -18.20
C GLU A 35 -5.33 32.42 -17.53
N LEU A 36 -4.51 31.62 -18.21
CA LEU A 36 -3.18 31.21 -17.78
C LEU A 36 -2.19 31.27 -18.94
N THR A 37 -0.93 31.59 -18.65
CA THR A 37 0.17 31.35 -19.58
C THR A 37 0.52 29.86 -19.63
N GLU A 38 1.23 29.43 -20.68
CA GLU A 38 1.72 28.04 -20.79
C GLU A 38 2.58 27.61 -19.59
N GLU A 39 3.42 28.51 -19.07
CA GLU A 39 4.28 28.22 -17.92
C GLU A 39 3.47 28.06 -16.63
N GLU A 40 2.49 28.94 -16.40
CA GLU A 40 1.61 28.87 -15.24
C GLU A 40 0.74 27.61 -15.28
N GLY A 41 0.19 27.25 -16.44
CA GLY A 41 -0.57 26.01 -16.60
C GLY A 41 0.29 24.76 -16.34
N LYS A 42 1.50 24.70 -16.89
CA LYS A 42 2.45 23.60 -16.62
C LYS A 42 2.79 23.48 -15.13
N LYS A 43 2.95 24.60 -14.44
CA LYS A 43 3.22 24.64 -12.99
C LYS A 43 2.01 24.16 -12.19
N LEU A 44 0.82 24.66 -12.50
CA LEU A 44 -0.43 24.32 -11.83
C LEU A 44 -0.78 22.83 -12.00
N PHE A 45 -0.63 22.30 -13.22
CA PHE A 45 -0.81 20.87 -13.50
C PHE A 45 0.07 20.01 -12.58
N ARG A 46 1.38 20.30 -12.51
CA ARG A 46 2.31 19.55 -11.66
C ARG A 46 1.92 19.64 -10.19
N GLU A 47 1.59 20.84 -9.71
CA GLU A 47 1.22 21.03 -8.31
C GLU A 47 -0.01 20.22 -7.90
N ILE A 48 -1.05 20.19 -8.75
CA ILE A 48 -2.27 19.41 -8.51
C ILE A 48 -1.96 17.91 -8.51
N VAL A 49 -1.19 17.44 -9.50
CA VAL A 49 -0.84 16.02 -9.61
C VAL A 49 0.03 15.56 -8.44
N ASP A 50 1.03 16.35 -8.05
CA ASP A 50 1.94 16.01 -6.94
C ASP A 50 1.22 16.02 -5.59
N LYS A 51 0.37 17.02 -5.34
CA LYS A 51 -0.50 17.04 -4.15
C LYS A 51 -1.45 15.85 -4.13
N GLY A 52 -2.04 15.51 -5.28
CA GLY A 52 -2.90 14.34 -5.44
C GLY A 52 -2.19 13.04 -5.08
N LYS A 53 -1.00 12.80 -5.66
CA LYS A 53 -0.17 11.63 -5.38
C LYS A 53 0.19 11.51 -3.90
N LYS A 54 0.55 12.62 -3.26
CA LYS A 54 0.85 12.65 -1.82
C LYS A 54 -0.38 12.28 -0.98
N ASN A 55 -1.54 12.87 -1.27
CA ASN A 55 -2.78 12.60 -0.54
C ASN A 55 -3.23 11.14 -0.68
N VAL A 56 -3.07 10.54 -1.88
CA VAL A 56 -3.38 9.13 -2.12
C VAL A 56 -2.49 8.24 -1.24
N LYS A 57 -1.19 8.51 -1.20
CA LYS A 57 -0.24 7.75 -0.37
C LYS A 57 -0.57 7.84 1.12
N ASP A 58 -0.84 9.04 1.62
CA ASP A 58 -1.21 9.26 3.03
C ASP A 58 -2.53 8.52 3.38
N LEU A 59 -3.46 8.45 2.42
CA LEU A 59 -4.71 7.71 2.57
C LEU A 59 -4.48 6.20 2.57
N GLU A 60 -3.64 5.67 1.68
CA GLU A 60 -3.26 4.25 1.65
C GLU A 60 -2.63 3.79 2.97
N GLU A 61 -1.75 4.60 3.57
CA GLU A 61 -1.15 4.30 4.87
C GLU A 61 -2.20 4.26 5.98
N LYS A 62 -3.11 5.23 6.01
CA LYS A 62 -4.21 5.27 6.99
C LYS A 62 -5.14 4.06 6.85
N ILE A 63 -5.53 3.72 5.63
CA ILE A 63 -6.40 2.57 5.35
C ILE A 63 -5.71 1.28 5.78
N THR A 64 -4.46 1.07 5.36
CA THR A 64 -3.67 -0.12 5.74
C THR A 64 -3.58 -0.27 7.26
N LYS A 65 -3.36 0.84 7.97
CA LYS A 65 -3.29 0.85 9.44
C LYS A 65 -4.62 0.49 10.08
N GLU A 66 -5.73 1.05 9.60
CA GLU A 66 -7.05 0.73 10.17
C GLU A 66 -7.52 -0.67 9.83
N VAL A 67 -7.29 -1.15 8.61
CA VAL A 67 -7.56 -2.55 8.25
C VAL A 67 -6.74 -3.49 9.12
N SER A 68 -5.44 -3.22 9.33
CA SER A 68 -4.60 -4.02 10.23
C SER A 68 -5.13 -4.04 11.66
N LYS A 69 -5.63 -2.91 12.19
CA LYS A 69 -6.24 -2.85 13.52
C LYS A 69 -7.54 -3.66 13.59
N LEU A 70 -8.37 -3.60 12.55
CA LEU A 70 -9.62 -4.37 12.49
C LEU A 70 -9.35 -5.88 12.44
N LEU A 71 -8.38 -6.31 11.63
CA LEU A 71 -7.96 -7.72 11.56
C LEU A 71 -7.46 -8.22 12.92
N LYS A 72 -6.64 -7.43 13.62
CA LYS A 72 -6.20 -7.74 14.99
C LYS A 72 -7.37 -7.84 15.97
N LYS A 73 -8.34 -6.92 15.91
CA LYS A 73 -9.56 -6.98 16.74
C LYS A 73 -10.44 -8.19 16.45
N ALA A 74 -10.45 -8.65 15.20
CA ALA A 74 -11.16 -9.86 14.78
C ALA A 74 -10.40 -11.16 15.14
N ASN A 75 -9.29 -11.07 15.88
CA ASN A 75 -8.44 -12.20 16.24
C ASN A 75 -7.87 -12.96 15.01
N LEU A 76 -7.79 -12.30 13.85
CA LEU A 76 -7.19 -12.86 12.65
C LEU A 76 -5.68 -12.63 12.70
N VAL A 77 -4.94 -13.71 12.92
CA VAL A 77 -3.47 -13.71 12.87
C VAL A 77 -2.97 -13.69 11.43
N THR A 78 -1.89 -12.94 11.21
CA THR A 78 -1.21 -12.90 9.91
C THR A 78 -0.41 -14.18 9.67
N ARG A 79 -0.10 -14.49 8.40
CA ARG A 79 0.73 -15.65 8.06
C ARG A 79 2.12 -15.55 8.66
N GLU A 80 2.72 -14.36 8.68
CA GLU A 80 4.02 -14.12 9.31
C GLU A 80 4.01 -14.40 10.82
N GLU A 81 2.92 -14.09 11.53
CA GLU A 81 2.79 -14.42 12.95
C GLU A 81 2.72 -15.94 13.18
N ILE A 82 2.03 -16.67 12.29
CA ILE A 82 2.00 -18.14 12.31
C ILE A 82 3.38 -18.73 12.01
N ASP A 83 4.08 -18.21 11.01
CA ASP A 83 5.41 -18.70 10.62
C ASP A 83 6.42 -18.46 11.76
N LYS A 84 6.38 -17.28 12.41
CA LYS A 84 7.19 -16.98 13.61
C LYS A 84 6.85 -17.89 14.79
N LEU A 85 5.58 -18.22 14.97
CA LEU A 85 5.17 -19.14 16.03
C LEU A 85 5.68 -20.55 15.75
N SER A 86 5.61 -21.01 14.50
CA SER A 86 6.12 -22.31 14.07
C SER A 86 7.62 -22.41 14.28
N GLU A 87 8.40 -21.40 13.88
CA GLU A 87 9.85 -21.37 14.09
C GLU A 87 10.21 -21.39 15.60
N ARG A 88 9.42 -20.71 16.44
CA ARG A 88 9.59 -20.76 17.90
C ARG A 88 9.29 -22.14 18.46
N VAL A 89 8.25 -22.80 17.95
CA VAL A 89 7.90 -24.18 18.34
C VAL A 89 9.02 -25.13 17.94
N ASP A 90 9.52 -25.05 16.70
CA ASP A 90 10.62 -25.90 16.22
C ASP A 90 11.88 -25.75 17.08
N LYS A 91 12.28 -24.50 17.38
CA LYS A 91 13.41 -24.22 18.27
C LYS A 91 13.21 -24.73 19.69
N LEU A 92 11.98 -24.76 20.18
CA LEU A 92 11.66 -25.29 21.51
C LEU A 92 11.69 -26.82 21.49
N SER A 93 11.13 -27.45 20.46
CA SER A 93 11.18 -28.89 20.23
C SER A 93 12.61 -29.41 20.18
N GLU A 94 13.50 -28.76 19.42
CA GLU A 94 14.92 -29.11 19.39
C GLU A 94 15.61 -29.02 20.76
N ARG A 95 15.19 -28.08 21.61
CA ARG A 95 15.73 -27.92 22.97
C ARG A 95 15.19 -28.94 23.95
N VAL A 96 13.98 -29.46 23.72
CA VAL A 96 13.36 -30.49 24.55
C VAL A 96 13.85 -31.88 24.16
N ASP A 97 14.22 -32.12 22.89
CA ASP A 97 14.81 -33.40 22.47
C ASP A 97 16.26 -33.56 22.96
N LYS A 98 17.06 -32.49 23.00
CA LYS A 98 18.46 -32.50 23.47
C LYS A 98 18.71 -32.98 24.91
N PRO A 99 17.87 -32.73 25.93
CA PRO A 99 18.07 -33.27 27.28
C PRO A 99 17.81 -34.78 27.40
N SER A 100 17.19 -35.43 26.40
CA SER A 100 16.94 -36.88 26.44
C SER A 100 18.16 -37.74 26.05
N GLU A 101 19.15 -37.18 25.35
CA GLU A 101 20.37 -37.91 24.96
C GLU A 101 21.50 -37.86 26.01
N LYS A 102 21.47 -36.90 26.94
CA LYS A 102 22.57 -36.70 27.92
C LYS A 102 22.39 -37.41 29.27
N THR A 103 21.37 -38.26 29.42
CA THR A 103 21.11 -39.00 30.67
C THR A 103 21.31 -40.52 30.53
N LYS A 104 21.95 -40.97 29.44
CA LYS A 104 22.42 -42.35 29.26
C LYS A 104 23.95 -42.37 29.21
N GLU A 105 24.60 -42.05 30.33
CA GLU A 105 25.99 -42.46 30.59
C GLU A 105 26.11 -42.86 32.06
#